data_AF-A0AAD9LSV3-F1
#
_entry.id   AF-A0AAD9LSV3-F1
#
_cell.length_a   1.000
_cell.length_b   1.000
_cell.length_c   1.000
_cell.angle_alpha   90.00
_cell.angle_beta   90.00
_cell.angle_gamma   90.00
#
_symmetry.space_group_name_H-M   'P 1'
#
loop_
_entity.id
_entity.type
_entity.pdbx_description
1 polymer ?
#
loop_
_entity_poly.entity_id
_entity_poly.type
_entity_poly.pdbx_seq_one_letter_code
_entity_poly.pdbx_strand_id
1 'polypeptide(L)'
;MSLGFLTESALVPSKAKEIKVDNKSLVDLKAVVFQKDQERKRRLKEALTAENDEETPGLRLGKYAHLRRGNKHQKRSKEDFIGRNHRNRGVEARNRLDEEAKAREAPDEDDDEAWAKKSAEMLRKKAKLYEEMANGGKDHLKGECLVNFDAKKALEKVAVVRERTMVEIMDEFGRTRQVASDSEEYAAYLEMQQAQNTKGDGYYDVIEDREGEDRTRGGSFVVSQWEKRFKPSEKDHLKEVHERAALAQSLAHASSTGQVDRKSRKQLRLERLRKQKEEAVMTSGSVMSTDTEADTAASKKATDFLNQLSSLMK
;
A
#
# COMPACT_ATOMS: atom_id res chain seq x y z
N MET A 1 28.54 -15.44 -32.09
CA MET A 1 28.89 -14.12 -31.51
C MET A 1 27.99 -13.90 -30.32
N SER A 2 28.49 -14.11 -29.10
CA SER A 2 27.71 -13.94 -27.87
C SER A 2 27.51 -12.46 -27.58
N LEU A 3 26.24 -12.05 -27.49
CA LEU A 3 25.83 -10.70 -27.11
C LEU A 3 26.02 -10.58 -25.59
N GLY A 4 27.17 -10.08 -25.16
CA GLY A 4 27.46 -9.86 -23.74
C GLY A 4 26.47 -8.87 -23.14
N PHE A 5 25.73 -9.31 -22.12
CA PHE A 5 24.81 -8.47 -21.36
C PHE A 5 25.58 -7.28 -20.75
N LEU A 6 25.20 -6.06 -21.16
CA LEU A 6 25.67 -4.83 -20.54
C LEU A 6 25.24 -4.84 -19.07
N THR A 7 26.17 -5.15 -18.18
CA THR A 7 25.94 -5.11 -16.73
C THR A 7 25.70 -3.66 -16.30
N GLU A 8 24.78 -3.45 -15.36
CA GLU A 8 24.34 -2.14 -14.88
C GLU A 8 25.49 -1.26 -14.34
N SER A 9 26.66 -1.84 -14.06
CA SER A 9 27.88 -1.15 -13.68
C SER A 9 28.49 -0.28 -14.80
N ALA A 10 28.11 -0.49 -16.08
CA ALA A 10 28.53 0.37 -17.19
C ALA A 10 27.74 1.69 -17.28
N LEU A 11 26.58 1.78 -16.63
CA LEU A 11 25.70 2.96 -16.65
C LEU A 11 26.04 4.00 -15.57
N VAL A 12 26.83 3.63 -14.56
CA VAL A 12 27.24 4.55 -13.49
C VAL A 12 28.66 5.06 -13.80
N PRO A 13 28.87 6.37 -14.01
CA PRO A 13 30.20 6.93 -14.19
C PRO A 13 31.10 6.56 -13.01
N SER A 14 32.16 5.79 -13.25
CA SER A 14 33.07 5.30 -12.21
C SER A 14 33.82 6.42 -11.46
N LYS A 15 33.81 7.65 -12.00
CA LYS A 15 34.41 8.84 -11.40
C LYS A 15 33.34 9.92 -11.25
N ALA A 16 32.92 10.17 -10.00
CA ALA A 16 32.05 11.29 -9.68
C ALA A 16 32.78 12.60 -10.03
N LYS A 17 32.22 13.39 -10.95
CA LYS A 17 32.71 14.73 -11.23
C LYS A 17 32.22 15.67 -10.13
N GLU A 18 33.15 16.42 -9.54
CA GLU A 18 32.79 17.46 -8.57
C GLU A 18 31.93 18.52 -9.28
N ILE A 19 30.71 18.70 -8.79
CA ILE A 19 29.82 19.74 -9.27
C ILE A 19 30.26 21.02 -8.58
N LYS A 20 30.91 21.92 -9.32
CA LYS A 20 31.24 23.26 -8.83
C LYS A 20 29.95 24.04 -8.68
N VAL A 21 29.51 24.23 -7.43
CA VAL A 21 28.35 25.06 -7.11
C VAL A 21 28.85 26.46 -6.77
N ASP A 22 28.27 27.47 -7.41
CA ASP A 22 28.62 28.86 -7.12
C ASP A 22 28.22 29.25 -5.70
N ASN A 23 29.06 30.05 -5.03
CA ASN A 23 28.79 30.55 -3.67
C ASN A 23 27.43 31.27 -3.57
N LYS A 24 26.99 31.94 -4.65
CA LYS A 24 25.67 32.57 -4.74
C LYS A 24 24.53 31.55 -4.65
N SER A 25 24.64 30.43 -5.36
CA SER A 25 23.64 29.35 -5.33
C SER A 25 23.55 28.70 -3.94
N LEU A 26 24.67 28.59 -3.21
CA LEU A 26 24.66 28.09 -1.84
C LEU A 26 23.96 29.06 -0.88
N VAL A 27 24.16 30.37 -1.04
CA VAL A 27 23.48 31.40 -0.23
C VAL A 27 21.99 31.43 -0.53
N ASP A 28 21.59 31.37 -1.80
CA ASP A 28 20.19 31.33 -2.21
C ASP A 28 19.48 30.08 -1.71
N LEU A 29 20.13 28.92 -1.79
CA LEU A 29 19.58 27.68 -1.24
C LEU A 29 19.39 27.77 0.27
N LYS A 30 20.36 28.34 1.00
CA LYS A 30 20.24 28.59 2.45
C LYS A 30 19.08 29.55 2.75
N ALA A 31 18.88 30.59 1.94
CA ALA A 31 17.78 31.54 2.11
C ALA A 31 16.41 30.85 1.89
N VAL A 32 16.27 30.04 0.84
CA VAL A 32 15.04 29.27 0.57
C VAL A 32 14.75 28.27 1.68
N VAL A 33 15.76 27.52 2.13
CA VAL A 33 15.63 26.57 3.25
C VAL A 33 15.21 27.29 4.52
N PHE A 34 15.86 28.42 4.85
CA PHE A 34 15.50 29.22 6.02
C PHE A 34 14.06 29.76 5.94
N GLN A 35 13.64 30.27 4.79
CA GLN A 35 12.28 30.74 4.58
C GLN A 35 11.25 29.61 4.76
N LYS A 36 11.54 28.41 4.23
CA LYS A 36 10.68 27.24 4.37
C LYS A 36 10.59 26.73 5.81
N ASP A 37 11.71 26.78 6.54
CA ASP A 37 11.74 26.39 7.95
C ASP A 37 10.96 27.37 8.83
N GLN A 38 11.05 28.67 8.55
CA GLN A 38 10.24 29.69 9.23
C GLN A 38 8.75 29.52 8.93
N GLU A 39 8.38 29.26 7.68
CA GLU A 39 7.00 28.97 7.29
C GLU A 39 6.45 27.73 8.03
N ARG A 40 7.26 26.66 8.13
CA ARG A 40 6.90 25.45 8.87
C ARG A 40 6.70 25.73 10.36
N LYS A 41 7.61 26.50 10.98
CA LYS A 41 7.50 26.88 12.40
C LYS A 41 6.26 27.75 12.66
N ARG A 42 5.93 28.68 11.76
CA ARG A 42 4.71 29.50 11.86
C ARG A 42 3.45 28.64 11.81
N ARG A 43 3.36 27.70 10.86
CA ARG A 43 2.21 26.79 10.74
C ARG A 43 2.06 25.86 11.93
N LEU A 44 3.17 25.41 12.52
CA LEU A 44 3.15 24.58 13.72
C LEU A 44 2.63 25.35 14.93
N LYS A 45 3.03 26.63 15.08
CA LYS A 45 2.47 27.52 16.11
C LYS A 45 0.99 27.79 15.90
N GLU A 46 0.59 28.07 14.66
CA GLU A 46 -0.81 28.32 14.29
C GLU A 46 -1.71 27.09 14.59
N ALA A 47 -1.22 25.89 14.30
CA ALA A 47 -1.91 24.65 14.64
C ALA A 47 -2.05 24.45 16.15
N LEU A 48 -1.01 24.75 16.94
CA LEU A 48 -1.06 24.69 18.40
C LEU A 48 -2.01 25.72 19.01
N THR A 49 -2.12 26.91 18.41
CA THR A 49 -3.05 27.95 18.90
C THR A 49 -4.50 27.74 18.47
N ALA A 50 -4.75 27.02 17.37
CA ALA A 50 -6.09 26.74 16.85
C ALA A 50 -6.85 25.63 17.61
N GLU A 51 -6.24 25.01 18.62
CA GLU A 51 -6.90 24.00 19.48
C GLU A 51 -7.69 24.60 20.65
N ASN A 52 -7.55 25.91 20.94
CA ASN A 52 -8.24 26.54 22.07
C ASN A 52 -9.63 27.13 21.74
N ASP A 53 -10.07 27.10 20.48
CA ASP A 53 -11.45 27.45 20.12
C ASP A 53 -12.33 26.19 20.25
N GLU A 54 -12.77 25.95 21.49
CA GLU A 54 -13.71 24.91 21.90
C GLU A 54 -15.11 25.14 21.32
N GLU A 55 -15.43 24.59 20.14
CA GLU A 55 -16.87 24.49 19.78
C GLU A 55 -17.27 23.43 18.73
N THR A 56 -16.42 22.49 18.31
CA THR A 56 -16.92 21.39 17.44
C THR A 56 -16.00 20.15 17.38
N PRO A 57 -16.29 19.07 18.13
CA PRO A 57 -15.42 17.89 18.22
C PRO A 57 -15.70 16.80 17.16
N GLY A 58 -16.34 17.11 16.03
CA GLY A 58 -16.88 16.07 15.12
C GLY A 58 -16.15 15.80 13.79
N LEU A 59 -15.35 16.74 13.25
CA LEU A 59 -14.97 16.72 11.82
C LEU A 59 -13.46 16.84 11.53
N ARG A 60 -12.58 16.52 12.50
CA ARG A 60 -11.16 16.93 12.42
C ARG A 60 -10.15 15.89 11.92
N LEU A 61 -10.53 14.66 11.54
CA LEU A 61 -9.57 13.67 10.97
C LEU A 61 -9.47 13.65 9.43
N GLY A 62 -10.18 14.53 8.70
CA GLY A 62 -10.11 14.64 7.23
C GLY A 62 -9.10 15.65 6.70
N LYS A 63 -8.62 16.59 7.53
CA LYS A 63 -7.84 17.78 7.12
C LYS A 63 -6.34 17.54 6.86
N TYR A 64 -5.87 16.29 6.89
CA TYR A 64 -4.47 15.95 6.59
C TYR A 64 -4.32 14.83 5.55
N ALA A 65 -5.41 14.34 4.96
CA ALA A 65 -5.34 13.40 3.84
C ALA A 65 -4.63 14.00 2.61
N HIS A 66 -4.70 15.33 2.46
CA HIS A 66 -4.03 16.09 1.40
C HIS A 66 -2.52 16.26 1.62
N LEU A 67 -2.01 16.05 2.85
CA LEU A 67 -0.57 16.08 3.11
C LEU A 67 0.17 14.80 2.67
N ARG A 68 -0.56 13.75 2.28
CA ARG A 68 0.03 12.49 1.78
C ARG A 68 0.03 12.37 0.25
N ARG A 69 -0.73 13.20 -0.47
CA ARG A 69 -0.65 13.26 -1.94
C ARG A 69 0.38 14.30 -2.34
N GLY A 70 1.52 13.82 -2.83
CA GLY A 70 2.58 14.64 -3.41
C GLY A 70 2.02 15.67 -4.40
N ASN A 71 2.61 16.86 -4.30
CA ASN A 71 2.42 18.00 -5.20
C ASN A 71 2.47 17.60 -6.67
N LYS A 72 1.33 17.28 -7.29
CA LYS A 72 1.18 17.40 -8.74
C LYS A 72 0.75 18.82 -9.05
N HIS A 73 1.75 19.61 -9.42
CA HIS A 73 1.71 20.89 -10.12
C HIS A 73 0.33 21.52 -10.36
N GLN A 74 -0.01 22.51 -9.54
CA GLN A 74 -0.85 23.63 -9.95
C GLN A 74 -0.12 24.94 -9.63
N LYS A 75 1.00 25.17 -10.31
CA LYS A 75 1.56 26.51 -10.46
C LYS A 75 1.04 27.08 -11.77
N ARG A 76 -0.09 27.79 -11.71
CA ARG A 76 -0.43 28.82 -12.70
C ARG A 76 0.51 30.01 -12.44
N SER A 77 1.71 29.96 -13.02
CA SER A 77 2.54 31.16 -13.18
C SER A 77 2.00 31.97 -14.35
N LYS A 78 1.87 33.27 -14.12
CA LYS A 78 1.25 34.25 -15.02
C LYS A 78 2.26 34.79 -16.05
N GLU A 79 3.28 34.02 -16.41
CA GLU A 79 4.49 34.54 -17.09
C GLU A 79 4.94 33.78 -18.35
N ASP A 80 4.23 32.72 -18.76
CA ASP A 80 4.51 32.04 -20.04
C ASP A 80 3.50 32.47 -21.11
N PHE A 81 3.71 33.67 -21.65
CA PHE A 81 2.98 34.18 -22.83
C PHE A 81 3.69 33.89 -24.16
N ILE A 82 4.83 33.20 -24.15
CA ILE A 82 5.60 32.91 -25.37
C ILE A 82 5.90 31.41 -25.43
N GLY A 83 4.98 30.62 -25.97
CA GLY A 83 5.18 29.17 -26.16
C GLY A 83 3.93 28.28 -26.15
N ARG A 84 2.72 28.83 -26.20
CA ARG A 84 1.44 28.09 -26.06
C ARG A 84 0.99 27.28 -27.28
N ASN A 85 1.87 26.88 -28.21
CA ASN A 85 1.44 26.16 -29.41
C ASN A 85 1.70 24.64 -29.38
N HIS A 86 2.09 24.10 -28.23
CA HIS A 86 2.28 22.65 -28.03
C HIS A 86 1.59 22.12 -26.78
N ARG A 87 0.38 22.61 -26.49
CA ARG A 87 -0.52 21.90 -25.58
C ARG A 87 -1.33 20.90 -26.39
N ASN A 88 -1.35 19.67 -25.90
CA ASN A 88 -1.97 18.55 -26.57
C ASN A 88 -3.49 18.76 -26.54
N ARG A 89 -4.06 19.30 -27.62
CA ARG A 89 -5.49 19.71 -27.71
C ARG A 89 -6.46 18.63 -27.24
N GLY A 90 -6.14 17.35 -27.47
CA GLY A 90 -6.95 16.23 -27.02
C GLY A 90 -7.03 16.08 -25.49
N VAL A 91 -5.98 16.47 -24.77
CA VAL A 91 -5.95 16.42 -23.30
C VAL A 91 -6.76 17.56 -22.69
N GLU A 92 -6.70 18.76 -23.27
CA GLU A 92 -7.52 19.89 -22.81
C GLU A 92 -9.01 19.65 -23.08
N ALA A 93 -9.36 19.05 -24.22
CA ALA A 93 -10.75 18.68 -24.52
C ALA A 93 -11.29 17.64 -23.53
N ARG A 94 -10.48 16.63 -23.17
CA ARG A 94 -10.87 15.59 -22.22
C ARG A 94 -10.98 16.13 -20.79
N ASN A 95 -10.00 16.93 -20.36
CA ASN A 95 -10.07 17.60 -19.07
C ASN A 95 -11.27 18.55 -18.97
N ARG A 96 -11.63 19.22 -20.06
CA ARG A 96 -12.82 20.10 -20.07
C ARG A 96 -14.10 19.31 -19.92
N LEU A 97 -14.23 18.16 -20.59
CA LEU A 97 -15.39 17.27 -20.42
C LEU A 97 -15.46 16.71 -19.00
N ASP A 98 -14.34 16.30 -18.43
CA ASP A 98 -14.28 15.78 -17.07
C ASP A 98 -14.62 16.87 -16.02
N GLU A 99 -14.15 18.11 -16.22
CA GLU A 99 -14.53 19.23 -15.35
C GLU A 99 -15.99 19.65 -15.52
N GLU A 100 -16.55 19.62 -16.74
CA GLU A 100 -17.96 19.93 -16.98
C GLU A 100 -18.90 18.86 -16.42
N ALA A 101 -18.51 17.58 -16.51
CA ALA A 101 -19.19 16.48 -15.84
C ALA A 101 -19.14 16.63 -14.31
N LYS A 102 -17.98 17.00 -13.78
CA LYS A 102 -17.78 17.23 -12.34
C LYS A 102 -18.52 18.48 -11.84
N ALA A 103 -18.62 19.52 -12.66
CA ALA A 103 -19.37 20.73 -12.34
C ALA A 103 -20.88 20.50 -12.38
N ARG A 104 -21.37 19.63 -13.28
CA ARG A 104 -22.77 19.14 -13.23
C ARG A 104 -23.04 18.22 -12.04
N GLU A 105 -22.01 17.58 -11.50
CA GLU A 105 -22.09 16.72 -10.31
C GLU A 105 -21.84 17.48 -9.00
N ALA A 106 -21.38 18.74 -9.06
CA ALA A 106 -21.23 19.59 -7.90
C ALA A 106 -22.63 19.96 -7.37
N PRO A 107 -22.98 19.57 -6.13
CA PRO A 107 -24.32 19.79 -5.60
C PRO A 107 -24.57 21.26 -5.27
N ASP A 108 -25.73 21.77 -5.65
CA ASP A 108 -26.35 22.88 -4.93
C ASP A 108 -26.69 22.39 -3.51
N GLU A 109 -26.39 23.21 -2.50
CA GLU A 109 -26.15 22.82 -1.10
C GLU A 109 -27.36 22.28 -0.28
N ASP A 110 -28.52 21.99 -0.89
CA ASP A 110 -29.77 21.70 -0.14
C ASP A 110 -30.51 20.39 -0.49
N ASP A 111 -29.93 19.49 -1.29
CA ASP A 111 -30.66 18.32 -1.82
C ASP A 111 -30.16 16.97 -1.27
N ASP A 112 -29.94 16.90 0.06
CA ASP A 112 -29.54 15.68 0.78
C ASP A 112 -30.48 14.49 0.50
N GLU A 113 -31.77 14.75 0.29
CA GLU A 113 -32.76 13.74 -0.08
C GLU A 113 -32.54 13.21 -1.51
N ALA A 114 -32.20 14.08 -2.45
CA ALA A 114 -31.87 13.68 -3.81
C ALA A 114 -30.58 12.85 -3.85
N TRP A 115 -29.60 13.17 -2.99
CA TRP A 115 -28.38 12.39 -2.83
C TRP A 115 -28.65 11.03 -2.17
N ALA A 116 -29.49 10.98 -1.14
CA ALA A 116 -29.92 9.73 -0.52
C ALA A 116 -30.66 8.82 -1.53
N LYS A 117 -31.51 9.39 -2.38
CA LYS A 117 -32.23 8.64 -3.42
C LYS A 117 -31.28 8.12 -4.52
N LYS A 118 -30.36 8.95 -5.01
CA LYS A 118 -29.33 8.55 -6.00
C LYS A 118 -28.38 7.49 -5.44
N SER A 119 -27.91 7.67 -4.21
CA SER A 119 -27.01 6.71 -3.56
C SER A 119 -27.71 5.38 -3.29
N ALA A 120 -28.99 5.39 -2.88
CA ALA A 120 -29.80 4.19 -2.74
C ALA A 120 -29.99 3.46 -4.09
N GLU A 121 -30.25 4.19 -5.17
CA GLU A 121 -30.36 3.61 -6.52
C GLU A 121 -29.03 3.00 -6.99
N MET A 122 -27.91 3.71 -6.76
CA MET A 122 -26.57 3.20 -7.05
C MET A 122 -26.24 1.93 -6.25
N LEU A 123 -26.63 1.88 -4.97
CA LEU A 123 -26.46 0.68 -4.15
C LEU A 123 -27.32 -0.48 -4.66
N ARG A 124 -28.56 -0.23 -5.12
CA ARG A 124 -29.39 -1.27 -5.76
C ARG A 124 -28.75 -1.80 -7.04
N LYS A 125 -28.25 -0.92 -7.92
CA LYS A 125 -27.53 -1.32 -9.14
C LYS A 125 -26.29 -2.15 -8.81
N LYS A 126 -25.53 -1.73 -7.80
CA LYS A 126 -24.34 -2.45 -7.34
C LYS A 126 -24.69 -3.82 -6.74
N ALA A 127 -25.75 -3.91 -5.93
CA ALA A 127 -26.24 -5.18 -5.38
C ALA A 127 -26.66 -6.14 -6.50
N LYS A 128 -27.41 -5.65 -7.50
CA LYS A 128 -27.81 -6.42 -8.68
C LYS A 128 -26.60 -6.94 -9.46
N LEU A 129 -25.58 -6.11 -9.67
CA LEU A 129 -24.33 -6.52 -10.32
C LEU A 129 -23.63 -7.65 -9.54
N TYR A 130 -23.57 -7.57 -8.20
CA TYR A 130 -22.99 -8.62 -7.38
C TYR A 130 -23.81 -9.90 -7.41
N GLU A 131 -25.14 -9.79 -7.44
CA GLU A 131 -26.03 -10.93 -7.57
C GLU A 131 -25.87 -11.62 -8.94
N GLU A 132 -25.75 -10.85 -10.02
CA GLU A 132 -25.44 -11.37 -11.37
C GLU A 132 -24.06 -12.07 -11.42
N MET A 133 -23.04 -11.49 -10.79
CA MET A 133 -21.71 -12.12 -10.68
C MET A 133 -21.76 -13.39 -9.81
N ALA A 134 -22.51 -13.38 -8.71
CA ALA A 134 -22.67 -14.52 -7.81
C ALA A 134 -23.45 -15.67 -8.49
N ASN A 135 -24.45 -15.33 -9.31
CA ASN A 135 -25.22 -16.27 -10.12
C ASN A 135 -24.45 -16.78 -11.36
N GLY A 136 -23.18 -16.40 -11.52
CA GLY A 136 -22.32 -16.91 -12.58
C GLY A 136 -22.59 -16.29 -13.95
N GLY A 137 -23.15 -15.07 -14.00
CA GLY A 137 -23.38 -14.28 -15.21
C GLY A 137 -22.09 -14.04 -16.01
N LYS A 138 -21.75 -15.00 -16.87
CA LYS A 138 -20.53 -15.06 -17.67
C LYS A 138 -20.63 -14.30 -19.00
N ASP A 139 -21.76 -13.66 -19.29
CA ASP A 139 -22.06 -13.27 -20.67
C ASP A 139 -21.55 -11.89 -21.07
N HIS A 140 -21.08 -11.06 -20.14
CA HIS A 140 -20.55 -9.72 -20.49
C HIS A 140 -19.03 -9.66 -20.61
N LEU A 141 -18.31 -10.72 -20.22
CA LEU A 141 -16.83 -10.75 -20.28
C LEU A 141 -16.28 -11.72 -21.34
N LYS A 142 -17.14 -12.46 -22.05
CA LYS A 142 -16.73 -13.39 -23.12
C LYS A 142 -16.18 -12.70 -24.38
N GLY A 143 -16.40 -11.40 -24.55
CA GLY A 143 -15.94 -10.65 -25.72
C GLY A 143 -14.66 -9.81 -25.52
N GLU A 144 -14.29 -9.49 -24.28
CA GLU A 144 -13.23 -8.51 -23.99
C GLU A 144 -12.10 -9.03 -23.09
N CYS A 145 -12.14 -10.30 -22.68
CA CYS A 145 -11.01 -10.89 -21.97
C CYS A 145 -9.91 -11.27 -22.97
N LEU A 146 -8.86 -10.44 -23.05
CA LEU A 146 -7.66 -10.66 -23.88
C LEU A 146 -6.99 -12.04 -23.64
N VAL A 147 -7.34 -12.70 -22.54
CA VAL A 147 -6.87 -14.04 -22.17
C VAL A 147 -8.03 -15.03 -22.30
N ASN A 148 -7.95 -15.88 -23.32
CA ASN A 148 -8.89 -16.98 -23.52
C ASN A 148 -8.58 -18.11 -22.52
N PHE A 149 -9.24 -18.10 -21.36
CA PHE A 149 -8.98 -19.07 -20.28
C PHE A 149 -9.27 -20.52 -20.69
N ASP A 150 -10.19 -20.73 -21.63
CA ASP A 150 -10.50 -22.07 -22.15
C ASP A 150 -9.33 -22.63 -22.97
N ALA A 151 -8.63 -21.78 -23.73
CA ALA A 151 -7.40 -22.17 -24.43
C ALA A 151 -6.26 -22.48 -23.45
N LYS A 152 -6.15 -21.72 -22.34
CA LYS A 152 -5.14 -21.97 -21.29
C LYS A 152 -5.40 -23.30 -20.56
N LYS A 153 -6.67 -23.62 -20.27
CA LYS A 153 -7.05 -24.88 -19.61
C LYS A 153 -6.81 -26.11 -20.50
N ALA A 154 -6.92 -25.96 -21.82
CA ALA A 154 -6.53 -27.00 -22.78
C ALA A 154 -5.01 -27.24 -22.79
N LEU A 155 -4.21 -26.17 -22.68
CA LEU A 155 -2.75 -26.24 -22.58
C LEU A 155 -2.26 -26.91 -21.29
N GLU A 156 -2.96 -26.65 -20.18
CA GLU A 156 -2.65 -27.25 -18.87
C GLU A 156 -2.86 -28.78 -18.88
N LYS A 157 -3.89 -29.27 -19.58
CA LYS A 157 -4.11 -30.72 -19.74
C LYS A 157 -3.04 -31.41 -20.59
N VAL A 158 -2.36 -30.69 -21.49
CA VAL A 158 -1.22 -31.23 -22.25
C VAL A 158 0.07 -31.20 -21.41
N ALA A 159 0.19 -30.30 -20.42
CA ALA A 159 1.36 -30.18 -19.56
C ALA A 159 1.41 -31.20 -18.40
N VAL A 160 0.29 -31.83 -18.03
CA VAL A 160 0.21 -32.82 -16.93
C VAL A 160 1.00 -34.12 -17.21
N VAL A 161 1.50 -34.35 -18.43
CA VAL A 161 2.31 -35.55 -18.76
C VAL A 161 3.81 -35.38 -18.50
N ARG A 162 4.28 -34.20 -18.06
CA ARG A 162 5.67 -34.05 -17.58
C ARG A 162 5.67 -33.43 -16.19
N GLU A 163 5.49 -34.27 -15.18
CA GLU A 163 5.97 -34.00 -13.83
C GLU A 163 7.49 -33.82 -13.90
N ARG A 164 7.92 -32.59 -14.17
CA ARG A 164 9.33 -32.21 -14.08
C ARG A 164 9.70 -32.23 -12.61
N THR A 165 10.59 -33.13 -12.25
CA THR A 165 11.20 -33.18 -10.92
C THR A 165 11.94 -31.86 -10.68
N MET A 166 11.43 -31.06 -9.77
CA MET A 166 12.03 -29.79 -9.36
C MET A 166 13.06 -30.06 -8.26
N VAL A 167 14.24 -29.48 -8.37
CA VAL A 167 15.34 -29.59 -7.41
C VAL A 167 15.62 -28.23 -6.80
N GLU A 168 15.87 -28.18 -5.50
CA GLU A 168 16.23 -26.96 -4.80
C GLU A 168 17.73 -26.68 -4.96
N ILE A 169 18.06 -25.53 -5.54
CA ILE A 169 19.44 -25.04 -5.70
C ILE A 169 19.61 -23.81 -4.81
N MET A 170 20.73 -23.76 -4.08
CA MET A 170 21.12 -22.60 -3.31
C MET A 170 22.01 -21.68 -4.17
N ASP A 171 21.54 -20.46 -4.38
CA ASP A 171 22.24 -19.38 -5.08
C ASP A 171 23.43 -18.84 -4.25
N GLU A 172 24.34 -18.10 -4.87
CA GLU A 172 25.55 -17.52 -4.26
C GLU A 172 25.25 -16.58 -3.07
N PHE A 173 24.03 -16.04 -3.00
CA PHE A 173 23.54 -15.21 -1.90
C PHE A 173 22.87 -16.03 -0.77
N GLY A 174 22.90 -17.36 -0.84
CA GLY A 174 22.26 -18.24 0.15
C GLY A 174 20.73 -18.29 0.04
N ARG A 175 20.16 -17.87 -1.09
CA ARG A 175 18.72 -17.98 -1.38
C ARG A 175 18.44 -19.32 -2.06
N THR A 176 17.40 -20.02 -1.64
CA THR A 176 16.96 -21.26 -2.29
C THR A 176 15.99 -20.94 -3.44
N ARG A 177 16.18 -21.57 -4.59
CA ARG A 177 15.26 -21.51 -5.73
C ARG A 177 15.00 -22.91 -6.26
N GLN A 178 13.76 -23.17 -6.71
CA GLN A 178 13.38 -24.43 -7.34
C GLN A 178 13.66 -24.36 -8.83
N VAL A 179 14.46 -25.30 -9.32
CA VAL A 179 14.89 -25.38 -10.72
C VAL A 179 14.54 -26.76 -11.24
N ALA A 180 14.04 -26.86 -12.47
CA ALA A 180 13.75 -28.16 -13.07
C ALA A 180 15.04 -28.97 -13.26
N SER A 181 15.00 -30.28 -12.99
CA SER A 181 16.16 -31.18 -13.11
C SER A 181 16.73 -31.25 -14.54
N ASP A 182 15.91 -30.94 -15.56
CA ASP A 182 16.30 -30.86 -16.98
C ASP A 182 16.82 -29.47 -17.39
N SER A 183 16.88 -28.51 -16.46
CA SER A 183 17.36 -27.15 -16.72
C SER A 183 18.88 -27.08 -16.85
N GLU A 184 19.36 -26.26 -17.79
CA GLU A 184 20.77 -25.92 -17.96
C GLU A 184 21.36 -25.31 -16.67
N GLU A 185 20.55 -24.62 -15.87
CA GLU A 185 20.95 -24.07 -14.57
C GLU A 185 21.32 -25.18 -13.56
N TYR A 186 20.61 -26.31 -13.58
CA TYR A 186 20.93 -27.44 -12.69
C TYR A 186 22.22 -28.16 -13.13
N ALA A 187 22.44 -28.27 -14.44
CA ALA A 187 23.69 -28.81 -14.98
C ALA A 187 24.90 -27.94 -14.59
N ALA A 188 24.79 -26.61 -14.70
CA ALA A 188 25.84 -25.68 -14.28
C ALA A 188 26.13 -25.75 -12.77
N TYR A 189 25.10 -25.94 -11.95
CA TYR A 189 25.25 -26.12 -10.50
C TYR A 189 26.06 -27.38 -10.15
N LEU A 190 25.80 -28.51 -10.82
CA LEU A 190 26.55 -29.76 -10.61
C LEU A 190 28.02 -29.62 -11.05
N GLU A 191 28.28 -28.95 -12.17
CA GLU A 191 29.65 -28.70 -12.64
C GLU A 191 30.44 -27.82 -11.65
N MET A 192 29.80 -26.77 -11.12
CA MET A 192 30.41 -25.92 -10.10
C MET A 192 30.72 -26.70 -8.80
N GLN A 193 29.81 -27.57 -8.37
CA GLN A 193 30.00 -28.38 -7.16
C GLN A 193 31.15 -29.39 -7.34
N GLN A 194 31.29 -29.98 -8.54
CA GLN A 194 32.44 -30.85 -8.87
C GLN A 194 33.76 -30.08 -8.90
N ALA A 195 33.78 -28.87 -9.48
CA ALA A 195 34.97 -28.03 -9.53
C ALA A 195 35.48 -27.62 -8.13
N GLN A 196 34.58 -27.43 -7.16
CA GLN A 196 34.96 -27.12 -5.77
C GLN A 196 35.58 -28.33 -5.06
N ASN A 197 35.08 -29.54 -5.29
CA ASN A 197 35.62 -30.75 -4.65
C ASN A 197 37.03 -31.12 -5.14
N THR A 198 37.38 -30.78 -6.39
CA THR A 198 38.72 -31.10 -6.95
C THR A 198 39.84 -30.17 -6.48
N LYS A 199 39.52 -29.03 -5.84
CA LYS A 199 40.52 -28.05 -5.35
C LYS A 199 40.80 -28.14 -3.84
N GLY A 200 40.24 -29.13 -3.15
CA GLY A 200 40.32 -29.26 -1.69
C GLY A 200 41.42 -30.17 -1.13
N ASP A 201 42.15 -30.92 -1.96
CA ASP A 201 43.21 -31.82 -1.49
C ASP A 201 44.58 -31.19 -1.73
N GLY A 202 45.11 -30.52 -0.71
CA GLY A 202 46.55 -30.23 -0.65
C GLY A 202 46.92 -28.88 -0.08
N TYR A 203 46.68 -28.65 1.22
CA TYR A 203 47.71 -28.11 2.11
C TYR A 203 47.26 -28.22 3.57
N TYR A 204 47.85 -29.17 4.31
CA TYR A 204 47.88 -29.12 5.76
C TYR A 204 48.81 -27.97 6.15
N ASP A 205 48.30 -26.98 6.89
CA ASP A 205 49.17 -26.22 7.79
C ASP A 205 48.51 -26.06 9.15
N VAL A 206 49.33 -26.34 10.13
CA VAL A 206 49.04 -26.55 11.54
C VAL A 206 48.88 -25.18 12.20
N ILE A 207 47.71 -24.89 12.76
CA ILE A 207 47.60 -23.90 13.83
C ILE A 207 46.75 -24.51 14.95
N GLU A 208 47.46 -24.71 16.06
CA GLU A 208 47.00 -25.21 17.35
C GLU A 208 45.80 -24.42 17.92
N ASP A 209 44.92 -25.18 18.54
CA ASP A 209 44.15 -24.90 19.75
C ASP A 209 43.93 -23.43 20.15
N ARG A 210 42.72 -22.94 19.87
CA ARG A 210 42.07 -21.97 20.76
C ARG A 210 40.58 -22.25 20.84
N GLU A 211 40.17 -22.78 21.98
CA GLU A 211 38.79 -22.94 22.42
C GLU A 211 38.07 -21.59 22.42
N GLY A 212 36.84 -21.55 21.88
CA GLY A 212 35.95 -20.39 21.98
C GLY A 212 35.00 -20.22 20.80
N GLU A 213 33.86 -20.91 20.88
CA GLU A 213 32.52 -20.51 20.41
C GLU A 213 32.24 -20.23 18.90
N ASP A 214 31.14 -20.84 18.46
CA ASP A 214 30.32 -20.52 17.29
C ASP A 214 30.95 -20.55 15.90
N ARG A 215 31.20 -21.77 15.41
CA ARG A 215 31.25 -22.05 13.96
C ARG A 215 29.84 -22.11 13.36
N THR A 216 29.09 -21.01 13.42
CA THR A 216 28.00 -20.81 12.46
C THR A 216 28.55 -20.04 11.27
N ARG A 217 28.45 -20.68 10.10
CA ARG A 217 28.34 -20.01 8.80
C ARG A 217 29.61 -19.25 8.36
N GLY A 218 30.41 -19.92 7.52
CA GLY A 218 31.42 -19.29 6.68
C GLY A 218 30.79 -18.35 5.64
N GLY A 219 30.21 -17.24 6.10
CA GLY A 219 29.87 -16.11 5.27
C GLY A 219 31.15 -15.37 4.94
N SER A 220 31.39 -15.15 3.65
CA SER A 220 32.39 -14.19 3.18
C SER A 220 32.14 -12.84 3.86
N PHE A 221 32.95 -12.51 4.87
CA PHE A 221 32.97 -11.19 5.47
C PHE A 221 33.59 -10.24 4.45
N VAL A 222 32.76 -9.73 3.54
CA VAL A 222 33.04 -8.45 2.88
C VAL A 222 32.94 -7.40 3.98
N VAL A 223 34.03 -7.22 4.73
CA VAL A 223 34.22 -6.06 5.60
C VAL A 223 34.11 -4.87 4.67
N SER A 224 32.92 -4.26 4.66
CA SER A 224 32.61 -3.12 3.81
C SER A 224 33.71 -2.10 4.02
N GLN A 225 34.45 -1.75 2.96
CA GLN A 225 35.59 -0.82 3.02
C GLN A 225 35.22 0.54 3.67
N TRP A 226 33.92 0.80 3.82
CA TRP A 226 33.30 1.87 4.59
C TRP A 226 33.66 1.85 6.08
N GLU A 227 33.76 0.68 6.73
CA GLU A 227 34.13 0.58 8.14
C GLU A 227 35.55 1.07 8.43
N LYS A 228 36.44 1.08 7.44
CA LYS A 228 37.80 1.61 7.57
C LYS A 228 37.87 3.13 7.42
N ARG A 229 36.82 3.78 6.90
CA ARG A 229 36.79 5.23 6.63
C ARG A 229 36.16 6.04 7.77
N PHE A 230 35.39 5.41 8.65
CA PHE A 230 34.73 6.10 9.76
C PHE A 230 35.64 6.24 10.98
N LYS A 231 35.62 7.43 11.58
CA LYS A 231 36.21 7.67 12.90
C LYS A 231 35.44 6.88 13.97
N PRO A 232 36.06 6.49 15.10
CA PRO A 232 35.37 5.73 16.15
C PRO A 232 34.09 6.44 16.64
N SER A 233 34.12 7.77 16.80
CA SER A 233 32.95 8.55 17.19
C SER A 233 31.80 8.51 16.19
N GLU A 234 32.10 8.40 14.89
CA GLU A 234 31.09 8.28 13.82
C GLU A 234 30.47 6.87 13.82
N LYS A 235 31.27 5.84 14.15
CA LYS A 235 30.77 4.47 14.31
C LYS A 235 29.80 4.35 15.47
N ASP A 236 30.11 4.97 16.60
CA ASP A 236 29.22 4.97 17.77
C ASP A 236 27.91 5.71 17.46
N HIS A 237 27.99 6.84 16.74
CA HIS A 237 26.80 7.54 16.27
C HIS A 237 25.95 6.70 15.29
N LEU A 238 26.58 6.00 14.35
CA LEU A 238 25.88 5.11 13.42
C LEU A 238 25.18 3.96 14.14
N LYS A 239 25.80 3.38 15.18
CA LYS A 239 25.17 2.38 16.04
C LYS A 239 23.94 2.96 16.75
N GLU A 240 24.06 4.13 17.36
CA GLU A 240 22.95 4.81 18.03
C GLU A 240 21.79 5.12 17.06
N VAL A 241 22.10 5.59 15.84
CA VAL A 241 21.09 5.83 14.80
C VAL A 241 20.42 4.52 14.37
N HIS A 242 21.18 3.44 14.22
CA HIS A 242 20.64 2.13 13.86
C HIS A 242 19.71 1.58 14.96
N GLU A 243 20.11 1.68 16.23
CA GLU A 243 19.28 1.30 17.37
C GLU A 243 17.99 2.13 17.44
N ARG A 244 18.07 3.45 17.27
CA ARG A 244 16.90 4.34 17.21
C ARG A 244 15.98 3.99 16.04
N ALA A 245 16.53 3.66 14.87
CA ALA A 245 15.76 3.25 13.71
C ALA A 245 15.08 1.90 13.93
N ALA A 246 15.78 0.93 14.54
CA ALA A 246 15.24 -0.37 14.89
C ALA A 246 14.10 -0.25 15.92
N LEU A 247 14.24 0.60 16.93
CA LEU A 247 13.18 0.92 17.90
C LEU A 247 11.99 1.61 17.24
N ALA A 248 12.21 2.56 16.33
CA ALA A 248 11.13 3.21 15.60
C ALA A 248 10.39 2.22 14.67
N GLN A 249 11.11 1.31 14.03
CA GLN A 249 10.52 0.25 13.21
C GLN A 249 9.72 -0.72 14.06
N SER A 250 10.24 -1.20 15.18
CA SER A 250 9.50 -2.13 16.05
C SER A 250 8.23 -1.47 16.61
N LEU A 251 8.28 -0.19 16.95
CA LEU A 251 7.12 0.58 17.40
C LEU A 251 6.10 0.80 16.26
N ALA A 252 6.56 1.07 15.04
CA ALA A 252 5.70 1.17 13.87
C ALA A 252 5.07 -0.17 13.48
N HIS A 253 5.81 -1.27 13.60
CA HIS A 253 5.31 -2.61 13.33
C HIS A 253 4.33 -3.10 14.40
N ALA A 254 4.54 -2.76 15.68
CA ALA A 254 3.58 -3.02 16.76
C ALA A 254 2.26 -2.25 16.57
N SER A 255 2.31 -1.04 15.99
CA SER A 255 1.10 -0.30 15.61
C SER A 255 0.45 -0.85 14.33
N SER A 256 1.24 -1.44 13.43
CA SER A 256 0.79 -1.99 12.15
C SER A 256 0.23 -3.42 12.24
N THR A 257 0.50 -4.18 13.29
CA THR A 257 -0.11 -5.50 13.57
C THR A 257 -1.55 -5.39 14.10
N GLY A 258 -2.27 -4.32 13.74
CA GLY A 258 -3.71 -4.13 13.91
C GLY A 258 -4.61 -5.08 13.09
N GLN A 259 -4.19 -6.32 12.85
CA GLN A 259 -5.11 -7.39 12.44
C GLN A 259 -5.85 -8.00 13.63
N VAL A 260 -5.33 -7.86 14.85
CA VAL A 260 -6.02 -8.34 16.07
C VAL A 260 -7.10 -7.34 16.54
N ASP A 261 -6.92 -6.04 16.28
CA ASP A 261 -7.82 -4.98 16.78
C ASP A 261 -9.04 -4.64 15.90
N ARG A 262 -9.13 -5.18 14.68
CA ARG A 262 -10.34 -4.96 13.85
C ARG A 262 -11.56 -5.69 14.43
N LYS A 263 -11.35 -6.80 15.13
CA LYS A 263 -12.42 -7.53 15.82
C LYS A 263 -12.81 -6.83 17.13
N SER A 264 -11.84 -6.33 17.91
CA SER A 264 -12.10 -5.60 19.15
C SER A 264 -12.84 -4.28 18.92
N ARG A 265 -12.47 -3.50 17.88
CA ARG A 265 -13.14 -2.22 17.58
C ARG A 265 -14.59 -2.39 17.12
N LYS A 266 -14.88 -3.46 16.36
CA LYS A 266 -16.25 -3.79 15.95
C LYS A 266 -17.08 -4.29 17.14
N GLN A 267 -16.48 -5.06 18.04
CA GLN A 267 -17.12 -5.51 19.28
C GLN A 267 -17.39 -4.35 20.24
N LEU A 268 -16.42 -3.46 20.47
CA LEU A 268 -16.59 -2.24 21.26
C LEU A 268 -17.68 -1.32 20.68
N ARG A 269 -17.76 -1.21 19.35
CA ARG A 269 -18.84 -0.44 18.70
C ARG A 269 -20.20 -1.10 18.91
N LEU A 270 -20.28 -2.43 18.87
CA LEU A 270 -21.51 -3.19 19.11
C LEU A 270 -21.96 -3.10 20.57
N GLU A 271 -21.04 -3.19 21.54
CA GLU A 271 -21.35 -2.96 22.96
C GLU A 271 -21.83 -1.54 23.20
N ARG A 272 -21.18 -0.54 22.62
CA ARG A 272 -21.60 0.86 22.75
C ARG A 272 -23.00 1.08 22.17
N LEU A 273 -23.33 0.44 21.04
CA LEU A 273 -24.68 0.48 20.46
C LEU A 273 -25.72 -0.27 21.29
N ARG A 274 -25.35 -1.41 21.92
CA ARG A 274 -26.25 -2.11 22.86
C ARG A 274 -26.52 -1.25 24.09
N LYS A 275 -25.48 -0.66 24.67
CA LYS A 275 -25.60 0.22 25.83
C LYS A 275 -26.45 1.45 25.52
N GLN A 276 -26.29 2.07 24.35
CA GLN A 276 -27.15 3.17 23.90
C GLN A 276 -28.62 2.74 23.73
N LYS A 277 -28.88 1.52 23.24
CA LYS A 277 -30.25 0.99 23.14
C LYS A 277 -30.85 0.69 24.51
N GLU A 278 -30.08 0.11 25.41
CA GLU A 278 -30.52 -0.15 26.80
C GLU A 278 -30.78 1.16 27.55
N GLU A 279 -29.89 2.15 27.42
CA GLU A 279 -30.06 3.49 28.00
C GLU A 279 -31.29 4.19 27.42
N ALA A 280 -31.54 4.10 26.11
CA ALA A 280 -32.74 4.65 25.46
C ALA A 280 -34.04 3.94 25.92
N VAL A 281 -34.00 2.63 26.13
CA VAL A 281 -35.14 1.88 26.68
C VAL A 281 -35.42 2.25 28.13
N MET A 282 -34.38 2.49 28.94
CA MET A 282 -34.54 2.92 30.33
C MET A 282 -34.98 4.39 30.46
N THR A 283 -34.58 5.28 29.55
CA THR A 283 -35.04 6.68 29.55
C THR A 283 -36.39 6.89 28.86
N SER A 284 -36.84 5.97 28.01
CA SER A 284 -38.17 6.01 27.35
C SER A 284 -39.32 5.51 28.24
N GLY A 285 -39.06 5.07 29.48
CA GLY A 285 -40.10 4.58 30.40
C GLY A 285 -40.97 5.66 31.07
N SER A 286 -40.74 6.95 30.82
CA SER A 286 -41.38 8.04 31.60
C SER A 286 -41.99 9.17 30.76
N VAL A 287 -42.28 8.97 29.47
CA VAL A 287 -43.10 9.91 28.70
C VAL A 287 -44.19 9.16 27.97
N MET A 288 -45.39 9.23 28.55
CA MET A 288 -46.63 8.78 27.91
C MET A 288 -46.74 9.42 26.52
N SER A 289 -46.85 8.60 25.48
CA SER A 289 -47.24 9.03 24.14
C SER A 289 -48.06 7.92 23.48
N THR A 290 -49.25 8.32 23.04
CA THR A 290 -50.36 7.53 22.52
C THR A 290 -50.15 6.98 21.10
N ASP A 291 -48.91 6.81 20.65
CA ASP A 291 -48.58 6.42 19.26
C ASP A 291 -48.18 4.94 19.10
N THR A 292 -48.15 4.17 20.18
CA THR A 292 -47.69 2.75 20.15
C THR A 292 -48.69 1.79 19.48
N GLU A 293 -49.95 2.17 19.30
CA GLU A 293 -50.95 1.30 18.67
C GLU A 293 -50.82 1.23 17.14
N ALA A 294 -50.38 2.32 16.50
CA ALA A 294 -50.20 2.36 15.05
C ALA A 294 -48.98 1.53 14.60
N ASP A 295 -47.87 1.61 15.34
CA ASP A 295 -46.64 0.88 15.01
C ASP A 295 -46.75 -0.62 15.32
N THR A 296 -47.49 -1.00 16.37
CA THR A 296 -47.75 -2.42 16.65
C THR A 296 -48.69 -3.04 15.62
N ALA A 297 -49.65 -2.28 15.07
CA ALA A 297 -50.52 -2.73 13.98
C ALA A 297 -49.75 -2.88 12.65
N ALA A 298 -48.81 -1.97 12.35
CA ALA A 298 -47.97 -2.05 11.16
C ALA A 298 -47.01 -3.27 11.23
N SER A 299 -46.42 -3.52 12.39
CA SER A 299 -45.52 -4.66 12.62
C SER A 299 -46.23 -6.01 12.43
N LYS A 300 -47.46 -6.16 12.96
CA LYS A 300 -48.26 -7.38 12.76
C LYS A 300 -48.61 -7.63 11.30
N LYS A 301 -48.99 -6.58 10.55
CA LYS A 301 -49.28 -6.70 9.10
C LYS A 301 -48.04 -7.11 8.30
N ALA A 302 -46.85 -6.61 8.66
CA ALA A 302 -45.61 -6.99 8.01
C ALA A 302 -45.24 -8.46 8.26
N THR A 303 -45.47 -8.97 9.48
CA THR A 303 -45.22 -10.38 9.80
C THR A 303 -46.20 -11.32 9.10
N ASP A 304 -47.47 -10.95 8.98
CA ASP A 304 -48.46 -11.76 8.25
C ASP A 304 -48.16 -11.85 6.75
N PHE A 305 -47.67 -10.76 6.16
CA PHE A 305 -47.26 -10.75 4.74
C PHE A 305 -46.07 -11.68 4.48
N LEU A 306 -45.08 -11.69 5.38
CA LEU A 306 -43.93 -12.61 5.27
C LEU A 306 -44.35 -14.08 5.45
N ASN A 307 -45.30 -14.35 6.36
CA ASN A 307 -45.85 -15.68 6.54
C ASN A 307 -46.63 -16.15 5.29
N GLN A 308 -47.41 -15.28 4.66
CA GLN A 308 -48.05 -15.60 3.37
C GLN A 308 -47.05 -15.91 2.26
N LEU A 309 -45.96 -15.14 2.15
CA LEU A 309 -44.90 -15.41 1.16
C LEU A 309 -44.22 -16.76 1.38
N SER A 310 -43.95 -17.12 2.63
CA SER A 310 -43.36 -18.43 2.95
C SER A 310 -44.30 -19.61 2.70
N SER A 311 -45.62 -19.38 2.78
CA SER A 311 -46.63 -20.38 2.42
C SER A 311 -46.78 -20.57 0.90
N LEU A 312 -46.47 -19.56 0.09
CA LEU A 312 -46.57 -19.61 -1.38
C LEU A 312 -45.35 -20.28 -2.04
N MET A 313 -44.23 -20.39 -1.31
CA MET A 313 -42.97 -20.99 -1.80
C MET A 313 -42.78 -22.46 -1.37
N LYS A 314 -43.82 -23.11 -0.84
CA LYS A 314 -43.88 -24.57 -0.61
C LYS A 314 -44.84 -25.20 -1.61
#